data_AF-A0A6A6P6R3-F1
#
_entry.id   AF-A0A6A6P6R3-F1
#
_cell.length_a   1.000
_cell.length_b   1.000
_cell.length_c   1.000
_cell.angle_alpha   90.00
_cell.angle_beta   90.00
_cell.angle_gamma   90.00
#
_symmetry.space_group_name_H-M   'P 1'
#
loop_
_entity.id
_entity.type
_entity.pdbx_description
1 polymer ?
#
loop_
_entity_poly.entity_id
_entity_poly.type
_entity_poly.pdbx_seq_one_letter_code
_entity_poly.pdbx_strand_id
1 'polypeptide(L)'
;MPAMLEDPKAARISSPPGLEPGRDLMPRVMTLRDKFSIATVVPFYSLEQVPLSLLSYLCDQLNVEIERGDTYPMTEPFTLEAFGPYWFSNFGAIMFRGEAGNAEKIKEDDVGGYDWTKNCLGSFYIKPNYPGRSSHVCNGGFLVTDASRNQGVGKAMGKIYIEWAHSLGYTYSVFNLVYETNVVSCRIWDSLGFKKIGRVPGAGSLKSQEGKLVDAIIYGRDLTQDLPINDDGNIERFMMIKHYLSTNEYPDGIDRKTKAYLRTCGSSGYGIDESGRLVHKGKQVIMSLQEQRKIAKEAHGDGHLGVNKITKQLAAEYFWPGIKYTCLNVIHNCESCQVAMKEGLRGGYSKGSTANNENSSSYAGNKSSPNPCADETNIKLQPVSRATQTDFAPTSQHQQQLAASDAQDLVQPSRGAQSLKASPKAENLGQSAGRKNGTDGS
;
A
#
# COMPACT_ATOMS: atom_id res chain seq x y z
N MET A 1 -32.99 10.60 -9.31
CA MET A 1 -32.46 10.88 -7.96
C MET A 1 -30.97 10.56 -8.03
N PRO A 2 -30.06 11.54 -7.86
CA PRO A 2 -28.69 11.45 -8.36
C PRO A 2 -27.88 10.39 -7.57
N ALA A 3 -27.07 9.49 -8.15
CA ALA A 3 -26.37 9.39 -9.44
C ALA A 3 -25.05 10.18 -9.54
N MET A 4 -23.99 9.43 -9.92
CA MET A 4 -22.55 9.76 -10.01
C MET A 4 -21.81 10.09 -8.70
N LEU A 5 -20.56 9.61 -8.64
CA LEU A 5 -19.62 9.81 -7.53
C LEU A 5 -18.15 9.84 -8.02
N GLU A 6 -17.88 10.69 -9.00
CA GLU A 6 -16.66 11.51 -9.17
C GLU A 6 -16.42 11.81 -10.67
N ASP A 7 -16.52 13.10 -11.00
CA ASP A 7 -15.89 13.68 -12.18
C ASP A 7 -14.45 14.06 -11.79
N PRO A 8 -13.39 13.71 -12.54
CA PRO A 8 -12.03 14.18 -12.28
C PRO A 8 -11.87 15.71 -12.24
N LYS A 9 -12.80 16.46 -12.85
CA LYS A 9 -12.89 17.93 -12.83
C LYS A 9 -13.69 18.46 -11.64
N ALA A 10 -14.26 17.59 -10.79
CA ALA A 10 -14.98 18.01 -9.59
C ALA A 10 -14.04 18.70 -8.59
N ALA A 11 -14.59 19.68 -7.86
CA ALA A 11 -13.85 20.37 -6.81
C ALA A 11 -13.37 19.39 -5.72
N ARG A 12 -12.16 19.64 -5.19
CA ARG A 12 -11.53 18.86 -4.12
C ARG A 12 -12.51 18.62 -2.98
N ILE A 13 -12.74 17.34 -2.65
CA ILE A 13 -13.48 16.98 -1.44
C ILE A 13 -12.57 17.25 -0.23
N SER A 14 -12.99 18.19 0.61
CA SER A 14 -12.29 18.52 1.85
C SER A 14 -12.32 17.34 2.82
N SER A 15 -11.19 17.11 3.48
CA SER A 15 -11.08 16.15 4.58
C SER A 15 -12.00 16.56 5.75
N PRO A 16 -12.47 15.60 6.58
CA PRO A 16 -13.29 15.91 7.76
C PRO A 16 -12.67 16.97 8.68
N PRO A 17 -13.45 17.92 9.22
CA PRO A 17 -12.99 18.81 10.28
C PRO A 17 -12.57 18.00 11.52
N GLY A 18 -11.39 18.30 12.10
CA GLY A 18 -10.84 17.56 13.23
C GLY A 18 -9.99 16.34 12.86
N LEU A 19 -9.87 15.99 11.57
CA LEU A 19 -8.73 15.22 11.09
C LEU A 19 -7.57 16.17 10.80
N GLU A 20 -6.93 16.63 11.88
CA GLU A 20 -5.63 17.27 11.79
C GLU A 20 -4.64 16.31 11.08
N PRO A 21 -3.76 16.79 10.19
CA PRO A 21 -2.61 16.02 9.70
C PRO A 21 -1.61 15.81 10.85
N GLY A 22 -1.99 14.94 11.79
CA GLY A 22 -1.41 14.83 13.14
C GLY A 22 -0.44 13.66 13.34
N ARG A 23 -0.04 12.99 12.27
CA ARG A 23 1.13 12.10 12.24
C ARG A 23 1.82 12.28 10.91
N ASP A 24 3.04 12.81 10.92
CA ASP A 24 3.93 12.74 9.76
C ASP A 24 4.18 11.26 9.47
N LEU A 25 3.47 10.73 8.47
CA LEU A 25 3.76 9.42 7.90
C LEU A 25 5.22 9.46 7.42
N MET A 26 6.03 8.58 7.98
CA MET A 26 7.43 8.43 7.59
C MET A 26 7.54 7.50 6.38
N PRO A 27 8.52 7.74 5.49
CA PRO A 27 8.83 6.82 4.40
C PRO A 27 9.01 5.38 4.90
N ARG A 28 8.30 4.43 4.29
CA ARG A 28 8.30 3.02 4.71
C ARG A 28 9.18 2.20 3.79
N VAL A 29 10.38 1.87 4.26
CA VAL A 29 11.28 0.88 3.63
C VAL A 29 10.71 -0.53 3.81
N MET A 30 10.79 -1.35 2.77
CA MET A 30 10.35 -2.75 2.77
C MET A 30 11.07 -3.59 1.72
N THR A 31 11.00 -4.91 1.87
CA THR A 31 11.48 -5.85 0.87
C THR A 31 10.34 -6.32 -0.03
N LEU A 32 10.58 -6.37 -1.34
CA LEU A 32 9.62 -6.86 -2.33
C LEU A 32 9.48 -8.39 -2.27
N ARG A 33 8.61 -8.94 -3.14
CA ARG A 33 8.22 -10.36 -3.14
C ARG A 33 9.40 -11.34 -3.29
N ASP A 34 10.47 -10.91 -3.97
CA ASP A 34 11.69 -11.69 -4.17
C ASP A 34 12.52 -11.87 -2.90
N LYS A 35 12.26 -11.08 -1.85
CA LYS A 35 13.00 -11.01 -0.57
C LYS A 35 14.43 -10.47 -0.68
N PHE A 36 14.77 -9.81 -1.79
CA PHE A 36 16.09 -9.20 -2.00
C PHE A 36 16.00 -7.75 -2.48
N SER A 37 15.04 -7.42 -3.35
CA SER A 37 14.83 -6.05 -3.80
C SER A 37 14.23 -5.20 -2.67
N ILE A 38 14.90 -4.12 -2.31
CA ILE A 38 14.39 -3.11 -1.38
C ILE A 38 13.52 -2.11 -2.16
N ALA A 39 12.47 -1.61 -1.52
CA ALA A 39 11.64 -0.50 -1.99
C ALA A 39 11.25 0.40 -0.82
N THR A 40 11.03 1.68 -1.10
CA THR A 40 10.56 2.68 -0.13
C THR A 40 9.27 3.30 -0.63
N VAL A 41 8.23 3.36 0.20
CA VAL A 41 7.05 4.19 -0.10
C VAL A 41 7.16 5.52 0.61
N VAL A 42 7.11 6.60 -0.16
CA VAL A 42 7.24 7.98 0.30
C VAL A 42 5.87 8.65 0.25
N PRO A 43 5.42 9.31 1.34
CA PRO A 43 4.17 10.07 1.37
C PRO A 43 4.35 11.49 0.83
N PHE A 44 3.31 12.01 0.19
CA PHE A 44 3.21 13.36 -0.36
C PHE A 44 1.83 13.95 0.03
N TYR A 45 1.84 15.07 0.75
CA TYR A 45 0.63 15.72 1.27
C TYR A 45 0.07 16.80 0.35
N SER A 46 0.86 17.23 -0.64
CA SER A 46 0.45 18.23 -1.63
C SER A 46 1.21 18.07 -2.95
N LEU A 47 0.67 18.68 -4.01
CA LEU A 47 1.25 18.63 -5.35
C LEU A 47 2.64 19.28 -5.40
N GLU A 48 2.86 20.34 -4.62
CA GLU A 48 4.11 21.09 -4.55
C GLU A 48 5.26 20.28 -3.94
N GLN A 49 4.98 19.12 -3.32
CA GLN A 49 5.99 18.19 -2.85
C GLN A 49 6.49 17.24 -3.96
N VAL A 50 5.79 17.12 -5.09
CA VAL A 50 6.14 16.20 -6.18
C VAL A 50 7.02 16.94 -7.22
N PRO A 51 8.18 16.40 -7.63
CA PRO A 51 8.94 16.97 -8.74
C PRO A 51 8.18 16.88 -10.06
N LEU A 52 8.31 17.89 -10.92
CA LEU A 52 7.51 18.00 -12.15
C LEU A 52 7.78 16.88 -13.16
N SER A 53 9.02 16.41 -13.25
CA SER A 53 9.42 15.29 -14.12
C SER A 53 8.76 13.97 -13.69
N LEU A 54 8.74 13.70 -12.37
CA LEU A 54 8.10 12.53 -11.77
C LEU A 54 6.58 12.61 -11.92
N LEU A 55 6.01 13.81 -11.78
CA LEU A 55 4.59 14.04 -12.03
C LEU A 55 4.22 13.76 -13.48
N SER A 56 5.02 14.22 -14.44
CA SER A 56 4.85 13.93 -15.87
C SER A 56 4.93 12.43 -16.14
N TYR A 57 5.96 11.76 -15.61
CA TYR A 57 6.13 10.32 -15.75
C TYR A 57 4.92 9.52 -15.19
N LEU A 58 4.39 9.90 -14.02
CA LEU A 58 3.20 9.26 -13.45
C LEU A 58 1.92 9.54 -14.27
N CYS A 59 1.79 10.74 -14.85
CA CYS A 59 0.72 11.08 -15.78
C CYS A 59 0.76 10.16 -17.01
N ASP A 60 1.94 10.01 -17.63
CA ASP A 60 2.14 9.15 -18.80
C ASP A 60 1.84 7.68 -18.48
N GLN A 61 2.29 7.19 -17.32
CA GLN A 61 1.99 5.82 -16.87
C GLN A 61 0.50 5.58 -16.61
N LEU A 62 -0.24 6.58 -16.08
CA LEU A 62 -1.70 6.47 -15.95
C LEU A 62 -2.39 6.53 -17.32
N ASN A 63 -1.93 7.40 -18.21
CA ASN A 63 -2.49 7.56 -19.55
C ASN A 63 -2.37 6.28 -20.38
N VAL A 64 -1.24 5.58 -20.33
CA VAL A 64 -1.08 4.25 -20.94
C VAL A 64 -2.11 3.23 -20.42
N GLU A 65 -2.46 3.30 -19.14
CA GLU A 65 -3.44 2.40 -18.52
C GLU A 65 -4.90 2.78 -18.84
N ILE A 66 -5.18 4.08 -19.01
CA ILE A 66 -6.45 4.61 -19.55
C ILE A 66 -6.61 4.21 -21.03
N GLU A 67 -5.56 4.34 -21.83
CA GLU A 67 -5.56 3.97 -23.24
C GLU A 67 -5.75 2.46 -23.46
N ARG A 68 -5.27 1.62 -22.53
CA ARG A 68 -5.60 0.18 -22.49
C ARG A 68 -7.10 -0.05 -22.23
N GLY A 69 -7.75 0.78 -21.41
CA GLY A 69 -9.21 0.82 -21.30
C GLY A 69 -9.86 -0.39 -20.62
N ASP A 70 -9.12 -1.06 -19.71
CA ASP A 70 -9.56 -2.31 -19.03
C ASP A 70 -9.64 -2.19 -17.50
N THR A 71 -9.17 -1.10 -16.91
CA THR A 71 -8.99 -0.98 -15.44
C THR A 71 -9.54 0.30 -14.84
N TYR A 72 -9.51 1.43 -15.57
CA TYR A 72 -10.10 2.71 -15.19
C TYR A 72 -11.32 3.04 -16.08
N PRO A 73 -12.32 3.79 -15.56
CA PRO A 73 -13.52 4.18 -16.32
C PRO A 73 -13.28 5.35 -17.28
N MET A 74 -12.13 6.03 -17.20
CA MET A 74 -11.79 7.15 -18.06
C MET A 74 -11.56 6.69 -19.50
N THR A 75 -12.03 7.48 -20.47
CA THR A 75 -11.81 7.25 -21.91
C THR A 75 -10.80 8.23 -22.51
N GLU A 76 -10.62 9.39 -21.89
CA GLU A 76 -9.71 10.46 -22.31
C GLU A 76 -8.46 10.46 -21.41
N PRO A 77 -7.24 10.52 -21.98
CA PRO A 77 -6.01 10.75 -21.21
C PRO A 77 -6.04 12.07 -20.44
N PHE A 78 -5.37 12.11 -19.29
CA PHE A 78 -5.16 13.35 -18.54
C PHE A 78 -4.09 14.23 -19.19
N THR A 79 -4.28 15.55 -19.13
CA THR A 79 -3.16 16.49 -19.24
C THR A 79 -2.44 16.59 -17.90
N LEU A 80 -1.19 17.06 -17.89
CA LEU A 80 -0.39 17.17 -16.68
C LEU A 80 -1.02 18.11 -15.63
N GLU A 81 -1.63 19.20 -16.10
CA GLU A 81 -2.34 20.19 -15.30
C GLU A 81 -3.60 19.63 -14.62
N ALA A 82 -4.22 18.61 -15.22
CA ALA A 82 -5.36 17.91 -14.63
C ALA A 82 -4.93 16.74 -13.72
N PHE A 83 -3.88 16.01 -14.10
CA PHE A 83 -3.39 14.85 -13.35
C PHE A 83 -2.89 15.22 -11.95
N GLY A 84 -2.07 16.27 -11.82
CA GLY A 84 -1.51 16.67 -10.52
C GLY A 84 -2.57 16.97 -9.46
N PRO A 85 -3.51 17.90 -9.72
CA PRO A 85 -4.63 18.18 -8.82
C PRO A 85 -5.54 16.98 -8.59
N TYR A 86 -5.71 16.05 -9.55
CA TYR A 86 -6.50 14.84 -9.36
C TYR A 86 -5.83 13.85 -8.38
N TRP A 87 -4.57 13.50 -8.64
CA TRP A 87 -3.85 12.42 -7.95
C TRP A 87 -3.26 12.85 -6.61
N PHE A 88 -2.88 14.12 -6.44
CA PHE A 88 -2.27 14.67 -5.22
C PHE A 88 -3.17 15.68 -4.50
N SER A 89 -4.49 15.61 -4.71
CA SER A 89 -5.51 16.51 -4.11
C SER A 89 -5.50 16.54 -2.58
N ASN A 90 -5.36 15.38 -1.93
CA ASN A 90 -5.48 15.24 -0.48
C ASN A 90 -4.26 14.51 0.11
N PHE A 91 -3.87 13.39 -0.48
CA PHE A 91 -2.70 12.62 -0.11
C PHE A 91 -2.31 11.69 -1.26
N GLY A 92 -1.03 11.69 -1.62
CA GLY A 92 -0.42 10.76 -2.57
C GLY A 92 0.72 9.98 -1.92
N ALA A 93 1.03 8.81 -2.47
CA ALA A 93 2.14 7.98 -2.07
C ALA A 93 2.83 7.43 -3.32
N ILE A 94 4.16 7.39 -3.33
CA ILE A 94 4.94 6.88 -4.46
C ILE A 94 5.91 5.83 -3.92
N MET A 95 5.92 4.65 -4.54
CA MET A 95 6.86 3.58 -4.24
C MET A 95 8.06 3.67 -5.17
N PHE A 96 9.26 3.74 -4.60
CA PHE A 96 10.54 3.75 -5.29
C PHE A 96 11.35 2.49 -5.00
N ARG A 97 12.27 2.13 -5.89
CA ARG A 97 13.28 1.08 -5.70
C ARG A 97 14.39 1.62 -4.79
N GLY A 98 14.86 0.78 -3.86
CA GLY A 98 15.91 1.13 -2.90
C GLY A 98 15.45 2.02 -1.74
N GLU A 99 16.41 2.60 -1.03
CA GLU A 99 16.21 3.47 0.15
C GLU A 99 16.11 4.96 -0.27
N ALA A 100 14.94 5.32 -0.79
CA ALA A 100 14.71 6.59 -1.47
C ALA A 100 14.57 7.82 -0.53
N GLY A 101 14.50 7.61 0.79
CA GLY A 101 14.38 8.70 1.77
C GLY A 101 12.98 9.36 1.78
N ASN A 102 12.93 10.67 1.95
CA ASN A 102 11.73 11.51 2.06
C ASN A 102 11.46 12.33 0.79
N ALA A 103 10.34 13.06 0.75
CA ALA A 103 9.93 13.87 -0.40
C ALA A 103 10.97 14.95 -0.77
N GLU A 104 11.69 15.48 0.22
CA GLU A 104 12.79 16.43 0.02
C GLU A 104 13.94 15.78 -0.76
N LYS A 105 14.41 14.60 -0.35
CA LYS A 105 15.43 13.85 -1.08
C LYS A 105 14.99 13.47 -2.51
N ILE A 106 13.70 13.12 -2.71
CA ILE A 106 13.18 12.85 -4.05
C ILE A 106 13.30 14.07 -4.99
N LYS A 107 13.18 15.31 -4.46
CA LYS A 107 13.42 16.53 -5.24
C LYS A 107 14.90 16.76 -5.54
N GLU A 108 15.79 16.44 -4.60
CA GLU A 108 17.24 16.52 -4.83
C GLU A 108 17.69 15.50 -5.89
N ASP A 109 17.21 14.26 -5.79
CA ASP A 109 17.47 13.20 -6.75
C ASP A 109 16.98 13.60 -8.16
N ASP A 110 15.79 14.21 -8.31
CA ASP A 110 15.27 14.70 -9.60
C ASP A 110 16.25 15.64 -10.32
N VAL A 111 16.78 16.63 -9.61
CA VAL A 111 17.75 17.60 -10.16
C VAL A 111 19.04 16.90 -10.60
N GLY A 112 19.36 15.73 -10.03
CA GLY A 112 20.45 14.85 -10.46
C GLY A 112 20.18 14.04 -11.75
N GLY A 113 19.01 14.17 -12.38
CA GLY A 113 18.65 13.44 -13.60
C GLY A 113 18.17 12.01 -13.33
N TYR A 114 17.41 11.81 -12.26
CA TYR A 114 17.01 10.49 -11.80
C TYR A 114 16.07 9.74 -12.77
N ASP A 115 16.39 8.49 -13.08
CA ASP A 115 15.61 7.67 -14.02
C ASP A 115 14.36 7.08 -13.34
N TRP A 116 13.24 7.77 -13.48
CA TRP A 116 11.93 7.32 -12.98
C TRP A 116 11.50 5.98 -13.58
N THR A 117 11.88 5.67 -14.82
CA THR A 117 11.48 4.43 -15.51
C THR A 117 12.04 3.18 -14.82
N LYS A 118 13.24 3.29 -14.24
CA LYS A 118 13.87 2.19 -13.50
C LYS A 118 13.50 2.17 -12.01
N ASN A 119 13.24 3.34 -11.43
CA ASN A 119 13.17 3.51 -9.99
C ASN A 119 11.75 3.73 -9.44
N CYS A 120 10.82 4.31 -10.20
CA CYS A 120 9.43 4.43 -9.77
C CYS A 120 8.69 3.10 -9.99
N LEU A 121 8.23 2.47 -8.91
CA LEU A 121 7.56 1.18 -8.93
C LEU A 121 6.03 1.29 -9.04
N GLY A 122 5.47 2.40 -8.56
CA GLY A 122 4.05 2.69 -8.62
C GLY A 122 3.66 3.83 -7.70
N SER A 123 2.37 4.17 -7.68
CA SER A 123 1.80 5.20 -6.83
C SER A 123 0.37 4.84 -6.42
N PHE A 124 -0.10 5.42 -5.32
CA PHE A 124 -1.51 5.44 -4.97
C PHE A 124 -1.89 6.76 -4.31
N TYR A 125 -3.18 7.09 -4.30
CA TYR A 125 -3.71 8.24 -3.56
C TYR A 125 -4.65 7.79 -2.43
N ILE A 126 -4.89 8.67 -1.46
CA ILE A 126 -5.94 8.52 -0.45
C ILE A 126 -6.72 9.83 -0.37
N LYS A 127 -8.03 9.78 -0.61
CA LYS A 127 -8.93 10.94 -0.50
C LYS A 127 -10.31 10.52 0.03
N PRO A 128 -11.14 11.44 0.55
CA PRO A 128 -12.50 11.11 0.93
C PRO A 128 -13.30 10.63 -0.30
N ASN A 129 -14.05 9.53 -0.18
CA ASN A 129 -14.93 9.03 -1.24
C ASN A 129 -16.24 9.82 -1.36
N TYR A 130 -16.62 10.52 -0.29
CA TYR A 130 -17.87 11.27 -0.19
C TYR A 130 -17.63 12.59 0.55
N PRO A 131 -18.39 13.66 0.26
CA PRO A 131 -18.28 14.93 0.96
C PRO A 131 -18.93 14.91 2.35
N GLY A 132 -18.51 15.88 3.18
CA GLY A 132 -19.21 16.24 4.42
C GLY A 132 -19.36 15.07 5.41
N ARG A 133 -20.60 14.70 5.75
CA ARG A 133 -20.90 13.70 6.79
C ARG A 133 -20.30 12.31 6.54
N SER A 134 -20.00 11.98 5.28
CA SER A 134 -19.45 10.69 4.87
C SER A 134 -17.96 10.73 4.50
N SER A 135 -17.27 11.86 4.74
CA SER A 135 -15.86 12.06 4.38
C SER A 135 -14.85 11.25 5.22
N HIS A 136 -15.32 10.58 6.28
CA HIS A 136 -14.56 9.57 7.02
C HIS A 136 -14.35 8.25 6.25
N VAL A 137 -15.07 8.06 5.13
CA VAL A 137 -14.88 6.95 4.20
C VAL A 137 -13.92 7.40 3.09
N CYS A 138 -12.77 6.75 2.95
CA CYS A 138 -11.82 7.03 1.87
C CYS A 138 -12.01 6.16 0.62
N ASN A 139 -11.38 6.61 -0.45
CA ASN A 139 -11.11 5.89 -1.69
C ASN A 139 -9.60 5.97 -1.97
N GLY A 140 -9.11 5.16 -2.91
CA GLY A 140 -7.74 5.23 -3.41
C GLY A 140 -7.63 4.60 -4.80
N GLY A 141 -6.98 5.31 -5.72
CA GLY A 141 -6.53 4.76 -7.01
C GLY A 141 -5.11 4.23 -6.90
N PHE A 142 -4.76 3.22 -7.71
CA PHE A 142 -3.46 2.56 -7.68
C PHE A 142 -2.88 2.42 -9.09
N LEU A 143 -1.63 2.82 -9.23
CA LEU A 143 -0.84 2.71 -10.46
C LEU A 143 0.39 1.85 -10.17
N VAL A 144 0.67 0.86 -11.02
CA VAL A 144 1.90 0.04 -10.96
C VAL A 144 2.58 0.19 -12.31
N THR A 145 3.84 0.66 -12.31
CA THR A 145 4.60 0.88 -13.54
C THR A 145 4.83 -0.46 -14.25
N ASP A 146 4.87 -0.45 -15.59
CA ASP A 146 4.93 -1.68 -16.37
C ASP A 146 6.17 -2.55 -16.03
N ALA A 147 7.31 -1.90 -15.79
CA ALA A 147 8.55 -2.53 -15.35
C ALA A 147 8.46 -3.22 -13.96
N SER A 148 7.41 -2.94 -13.20
CA SER A 148 7.20 -3.37 -11.81
C SER A 148 6.08 -4.40 -11.64
N ARG A 149 5.43 -4.79 -12.73
CA ARG A 149 4.38 -5.83 -12.75
C ARG A 149 4.93 -7.17 -12.26
N ASN A 150 4.06 -8.00 -11.69
CA ASN A 150 4.35 -9.33 -11.11
C ASN A 150 5.31 -9.39 -9.90
N GLN A 151 6.04 -8.32 -9.57
CA GLN A 151 6.97 -8.23 -8.43
C GLN A 151 6.28 -8.06 -7.05
N GLY A 152 4.94 -8.08 -7.01
CA GLY A 152 4.13 -7.96 -5.78
C GLY A 152 3.87 -6.52 -5.31
N VAL A 153 4.37 -5.52 -6.03
CA VAL A 153 4.26 -4.08 -5.73
C VAL A 153 2.83 -3.65 -5.38
N GLY A 154 1.83 -3.98 -6.20
CA GLY A 154 0.43 -3.60 -5.92
C GLY A 154 -0.11 -4.14 -4.59
N LYS A 155 0.28 -5.37 -4.19
CA LYS A 155 -0.10 -5.93 -2.88
C LYS A 155 0.69 -5.29 -1.73
N ALA A 156 1.92 -4.86 -1.97
CA ALA A 156 2.74 -4.16 -0.98
C ALA A 156 2.19 -2.75 -0.71
N MET A 157 1.91 -1.98 -1.77
CA MET A 157 1.21 -0.68 -1.68
C MET A 157 -0.16 -0.82 -1.02
N GLY A 158 -0.96 -1.83 -1.38
CA GLY A 158 -2.27 -2.07 -0.79
C GLY A 158 -2.26 -2.36 0.72
N LYS A 159 -1.16 -2.86 1.29
CA LYS A 159 -1.00 -2.96 2.75
C LYS A 159 -0.78 -1.59 3.40
N ILE A 160 0.19 -0.85 2.87
CA ILE A 160 0.51 0.50 3.36
C ILE A 160 -0.71 1.41 3.26
N TYR A 161 -1.48 1.32 2.18
CA TYR A 161 -2.74 2.04 2.03
C TYR A 161 -3.69 1.85 3.22
N ILE A 162 -3.84 0.64 3.75
CA ILE A 162 -4.71 0.36 4.91
C ILE A 162 -4.14 1.05 6.17
N GLU A 163 -2.84 0.85 6.44
CA GLU A 163 -2.13 1.45 7.59
C GLU A 163 -2.18 2.98 7.56
N TRP A 164 -1.95 3.58 6.38
CA TRP A 164 -1.89 5.01 6.18
C TRP A 164 -3.27 5.64 6.10
N ALA A 165 -4.27 5.00 5.50
CA ALA A 165 -5.66 5.49 5.54
C ALA A 165 -6.19 5.57 6.97
N HIS A 166 -5.94 4.54 7.80
CA HIS A 166 -6.26 4.58 9.22
C HIS A 166 -5.50 5.69 9.95
N SER A 167 -4.19 5.84 9.67
CA SER A 167 -3.35 6.86 10.32
C SER A 167 -3.69 8.30 9.93
N LEU A 168 -4.24 8.50 8.73
CA LEU A 168 -4.86 9.75 8.27
C LEU A 168 -6.29 9.95 8.83
N GLY A 169 -6.79 9.01 9.65
CA GLY A 169 -8.05 9.11 10.37
C GLY A 169 -9.30 8.66 9.61
N TYR A 170 -9.15 8.01 8.47
CA TYR A 170 -10.29 7.38 7.79
C TYR A 170 -10.72 6.10 8.52
N THR A 171 -12.02 5.94 8.71
CA THR A 171 -12.60 4.80 9.47
C THR A 171 -13.09 3.67 8.56
N TYR A 172 -13.25 3.93 7.27
CA TYR A 172 -13.68 2.95 6.28
C TYR A 172 -13.05 3.27 4.92
N SER A 173 -12.83 2.26 4.08
CA SER A 173 -12.38 2.40 2.68
C SER A 173 -13.39 1.77 1.74
N VAL A 174 -13.69 2.45 0.62
CA VAL A 174 -14.52 1.94 -0.47
C VAL A 174 -13.79 2.12 -1.81
N PHE A 175 -13.78 1.06 -2.62
CA PHE A 175 -13.44 1.15 -4.04
C PHE A 175 -14.73 0.94 -4.86
N ASN A 176 -15.15 1.98 -5.59
CA ASN A 176 -16.47 2.03 -6.23
C ASN A 176 -16.57 1.14 -7.48
N LEU A 177 -15.50 1.05 -8.28
CA LEU A 177 -15.51 0.41 -9.59
C LEU A 177 -14.27 -0.47 -9.79
N VAL A 178 -14.29 -1.69 -9.24
CA VAL A 178 -13.29 -2.72 -9.57
C VAL A 178 -13.91 -3.72 -10.54
N TYR A 179 -13.63 -3.57 -11.85
CA TYR A 179 -14.15 -4.47 -12.88
C TYR A 179 -13.78 -5.94 -12.61
N GLU A 180 -14.73 -6.86 -12.75
CA GLU A 180 -14.52 -8.27 -12.39
C GLU A 180 -13.50 -8.99 -13.28
N THR A 181 -13.30 -8.51 -14.51
CA THR A 181 -12.25 -8.93 -15.44
C THR A 181 -10.84 -8.61 -14.91
N ASN A 182 -10.68 -7.59 -14.05
CA ASN A 182 -9.43 -7.30 -13.36
C ASN A 182 -9.23 -8.27 -12.17
N VAL A 183 -9.05 -9.55 -12.52
CA VAL A 183 -8.85 -10.66 -11.59
C VAL A 183 -7.62 -10.49 -10.70
N VAL A 184 -6.62 -9.70 -11.12
CA VAL A 184 -5.43 -9.39 -10.32
C VAL A 184 -5.80 -8.44 -9.18
N SER A 185 -6.49 -7.33 -9.50
CA SER A 185 -7.00 -6.37 -8.51
C SER A 185 -7.94 -7.05 -7.52
N CYS A 186 -8.92 -7.83 -8.02
CA CYS A 186 -9.84 -8.58 -7.17
C CYS A 186 -9.13 -9.52 -6.19
N ARG A 187 -8.15 -10.31 -6.66
CA ARG A 187 -7.35 -11.19 -5.78
C ARG A 187 -6.53 -10.42 -4.75
N ILE A 188 -6.03 -9.23 -5.07
CA ILE A 188 -5.31 -8.38 -4.11
C ILE A 188 -6.28 -7.97 -3.00
N TRP A 189 -7.43 -7.36 -3.33
CA TRP A 189 -8.40 -6.88 -2.35
C TRP A 189 -9.01 -7.98 -1.50
N ASP A 190 -9.44 -9.09 -2.11
CA ASP A 190 -9.89 -10.30 -1.39
C ASP A 190 -8.81 -10.77 -0.40
N SER A 191 -7.54 -10.82 -0.81
CA SER A 191 -6.43 -11.29 0.03
C SER A 191 -5.91 -10.27 1.06
N LEU A 192 -6.32 -9.01 0.94
CA LEU A 192 -6.13 -7.97 1.94
C LEU A 192 -7.36 -7.87 2.87
N GLY A 193 -8.41 -8.65 2.63
CA GLY A 193 -9.62 -8.74 3.47
C GLY A 193 -10.64 -7.63 3.22
N PHE A 194 -10.58 -6.95 2.08
CA PHE A 194 -11.72 -6.17 1.60
C PHE A 194 -12.88 -7.12 1.29
N LYS A 195 -14.10 -6.66 1.53
CA LYS A 195 -15.33 -7.42 1.28
C LYS A 195 -16.02 -6.88 0.03
N LYS A 196 -16.61 -7.78 -0.75
CA LYS A 196 -17.48 -7.42 -1.88
C LYS A 196 -18.82 -6.97 -1.28
N ILE A 197 -18.99 -5.66 -1.13
CA ILE A 197 -20.18 -5.05 -0.48
C ILE A 197 -21.28 -4.72 -1.49
N GLY A 198 -20.98 -4.76 -2.80
CA GLY A 198 -21.94 -4.58 -3.88
C GLY A 198 -21.38 -5.02 -5.22
N ARG A 199 -22.25 -5.07 -6.23
CA ARG A 199 -21.94 -5.35 -7.64
C ARG A 199 -22.82 -4.44 -8.49
N VAL A 200 -22.25 -3.83 -9.50
CA VAL A 200 -22.95 -3.00 -10.50
C VAL A 200 -22.92 -3.78 -11.82
N PRO A 201 -24.05 -4.38 -12.25
CA PRO A 201 -24.12 -5.11 -13.51
C PRO A 201 -23.89 -4.19 -14.71
N GLY A 202 -23.10 -4.65 -15.68
CA GLY A 202 -22.83 -3.93 -16.92
C GLY A 202 -22.17 -2.55 -16.76
N ALA A 203 -21.40 -2.34 -15.70
CA ALA A 203 -20.82 -1.04 -15.32
C ALA A 203 -19.76 -0.49 -16.28
N GLY A 204 -19.02 -1.35 -17.00
CA GLY A 204 -17.90 -0.96 -17.86
C GLY A 204 -18.03 -1.47 -19.28
N SER A 205 -17.85 -0.58 -20.26
CA SER A 205 -17.60 -0.95 -21.66
C SER A 205 -16.09 -0.97 -21.90
N LEU A 206 -15.44 -2.10 -21.61
CA LEU A 206 -13.98 -2.22 -21.63
C LEU A 206 -13.44 -2.58 -23.01
N LYS A 207 -12.24 -2.10 -23.37
CA LYS A 207 -11.65 -2.35 -24.69
C LYS A 207 -11.38 -3.83 -24.96
N SER A 208 -10.95 -4.61 -23.97
CA SER A 208 -10.76 -6.07 -24.14
C SER A 208 -12.06 -6.87 -24.25
N GLN A 209 -13.24 -6.25 -24.02
CA GLN A 209 -14.53 -6.92 -23.96
C GLN A 209 -15.50 -6.34 -25.01
N GLU A 210 -15.07 -6.31 -26.28
CA GLU A 210 -15.86 -5.77 -27.39
C GLU A 210 -17.31 -6.30 -27.41
N GLY A 211 -18.27 -5.37 -27.48
CA GLY A 211 -19.70 -5.67 -27.52
C GLY A 211 -20.29 -6.23 -26.21
N LYS A 212 -19.53 -6.29 -25.11
CA LYS A 212 -19.98 -6.82 -23.81
C LYS A 212 -19.74 -5.82 -22.69
N LEU A 213 -20.78 -5.56 -21.91
CA LEU A 213 -20.65 -4.80 -20.67
C LEU A 213 -20.13 -5.71 -19.55
N VAL A 214 -19.25 -5.16 -18.74
CA VAL A 214 -18.53 -5.85 -17.66
C VAL A 214 -19.01 -5.35 -16.31
N ASP A 215 -19.24 -6.27 -15.38
CA ASP A 215 -19.70 -5.90 -14.04
C ASP A 215 -18.55 -5.33 -13.20
N ALA A 216 -18.87 -4.33 -12.39
CA ALA A 216 -17.95 -3.77 -11.40
C ALA A 216 -18.32 -4.24 -9.99
N ILE A 217 -17.30 -4.61 -9.21
CA ILE A 217 -17.40 -4.97 -7.80
C ILE A 217 -17.15 -3.72 -6.97
N ILE A 218 -18.05 -3.46 -6.02
CA ILE A 218 -17.84 -2.46 -4.98
C ILE A 218 -17.16 -3.17 -3.80
N TYR A 219 -15.92 -2.79 -3.52
CA TYR A 219 -15.18 -3.30 -2.35
C TYR A 219 -15.32 -2.34 -1.18
N GLY A 220 -15.43 -2.90 0.04
CA GLY A 220 -15.47 -2.16 1.29
C GLY A 220 -14.60 -2.80 2.37
N ARG A 221 -13.91 -1.98 3.16
CA ARG A 221 -13.15 -2.41 4.34
C ARG A 221 -13.36 -1.43 5.49
N ASP A 222 -13.66 -1.97 6.66
CA ASP A 222 -13.62 -1.22 7.92
C ASP A 222 -12.16 -1.06 8.35
N LEU A 223 -11.70 0.18 8.46
CA LEU A 223 -10.34 0.52 8.87
C LEU A 223 -10.20 0.66 10.39
N THR A 224 -11.30 0.74 11.14
CA THR A 224 -11.26 0.77 12.62
C THR A 224 -11.12 -0.63 13.24
N GLN A 225 -11.56 -1.66 12.52
CA GLN A 225 -11.32 -3.06 12.89
C GLN A 225 -9.84 -3.45 12.76
N ASP A 226 -9.06 -2.69 11.98
CA ASP A 226 -7.61 -2.76 11.96
C ASP A 226 -7.03 -1.67 12.88
N LEU A 227 -6.85 -2.00 14.16
CA LEU A 227 -5.70 -1.40 14.85
C LEU A 227 -4.45 -1.73 14.02
N PRO A 228 -3.54 -0.76 13.81
CA PRO A 228 -2.55 -0.84 12.75
C PRO A 228 -1.74 -2.14 12.81
N ILE A 229 -1.75 -2.90 11.72
CA ILE A 229 -0.85 -4.05 11.50
C ILE A 229 0.55 -3.53 11.12
N ASN A 230 1.05 -2.58 11.91
CA ASN A 230 2.46 -2.54 12.25
C ASN A 230 2.76 -3.74 13.18
N ASP A 231 4.05 -3.98 13.47
CA ASP A 231 4.47 -4.98 14.47
C ASP A 231 3.78 -4.75 15.86
N ASP A 232 3.28 -3.53 16.10
CA ASP A 232 2.63 -3.05 17.33
C ASP A 232 1.19 -3.56 17.57
N GLY A 233 0.45 -3.99 16.55
CA GLY A 233 -0.98 -4.36 16.67
C GLY A 233 -1.28 -5.54 17.61
N ASN A 234 -0.23 -6.28 17.98
CA ASN A 234 -0.28 -7.29 19.04
C ASN A 234 -0.32 -6.67 20.45
N ILE A 235 0.38 -5.56 20.67
CA ILE A 235 0.59 -4.93 21.98
C ILE A 235 -0.74 -4.50 22.56
N GLU A 236 -1.48 -3.66 21.85
CA GLU A 236 -2.75 -3.09 22.34
C GLU A 236 -3.82 -4.18 22.52
N ARG A 237 -3.88 -5.15 21.59
CA ARG A 237 -4.71 -6.35 21.74
C ARG A 237 -4.36 -7.14 23.01
N PHE A 238 -3.08 -7.37 23.28
CA PHE A 238 -2.64 -8.08 24.47
C PHE A 238 -2.82 -7.26 25.74
N MET A 239 -2.71 -5.93 25.69
CA MET A 239 -3.05 -5.03 26.79
C MET A 239 -4.55 -5.08 27.11
N MET A 240 -5.44 -5.01 26.10
CA MET A 240 -6.89 -5.15 26.30
C MET A 240 -7.28 -6.52 26.87
N ILE A 241 -6.70 -7.61 26.34
CA ILE A 241 -6.92 -8.97 26.87
C ILE A 241 -6.38 -9.07 28.30
N LYS A 242 -5.17 -8.56 28.56
CA LYS A 242 -4.57 -8.58 29.90
C LYS A 242 -5.41 -7.80 30.89
N HIS A 243 -5.81 -6.57 30.55
CA HIS A 243 -6.69 -5.75 31.38
C HIS A 243 -7.98 -6.51 31.69
N TYR A 244 -8.72 -6.96 30.66
CA TYR A 244 -9.99 -7.67 30.84
C TYR A 244 -9.85 -8.95 31.68
N LEU A 245 -8.78 -9.73 31.50
CA LEU A 245 -8.54 -10.93 32.31
C LEU A 245 -8.05 -10.63 33.74
N SER A 246 -7.50 -9.44 33.99
CA SER A 246 -7.03 -9.01 35.32
C SER A 246 -8.09 -8.25 36.13
N THR A 247 -8.96 -7.47 35.49
CA THR A 247 -9.99 -6.63 36.15
C THR A 247 -11.41 -7.20 36.00
N ASN A 248 -11.65 -8.05 35.00
CA ASN A 248 -12.97 -8.43 34.49
C ASN A 248 -13.81 -7.25 33.96
N GLU A 249 -13.17 -6.09 33.74
CA GLU A 249 -13.78 -4.86 33.24
C GLU A 249 -13.35 -4.58 31.80
N TYR A 250 -14.19 -3.86 31.07
CA TYR A 250 -13.91 -3.47 29.69
C TYR A 250 -13.14 -2.14 29.69
N PRO A 251 -12.00 -2.03 28.99
CA PRO A 251 -11.35 -0.74 28.75
C PRO A 251 -12.31 0.31 28.19
N ASP A 252 -12.10 1.58 28.53
CA ASP A 252 -12.97 2.67 28.10
C ASP A 252 -13.00 2.82 26.57
N GLY A 253 -14.15 3.25 26.05
CA GLY A 253 -14.35 3.54 24.63
C GLY A 253 -14.45 2.32 23.68
N ILE A 254 -14.22 1.08 24.12
CA ILE A 254 -14.18 -0.06 23.19
C ILE A 254 -15.55 -0.48 22.62
N ASP A 255 -15.55 -0.95 21.38
CA ASP A 255 -16.75 -1.28 20.60
C ASP A 255 -17.43 -2.60 21.01
N ARG A 256 -18.65 -2.83 20.50
CA ARG A 256 -19.45 -4.03 20.81
C ARG A 256 -18.78 -5.32 20.35
N LYS A 257 -17.99 -5.31 19.26
CA LYS A 257 -17.29 -6.51 18.75
C LYS A 257 -16.09 -6.85 19.64
N THR A 258 -15.33 -5.86 20.07
CA THR A 258 -14.19 -6.03 21.00
C THR A 258 -14.68 -6.56 22.35
N LYS A 259 -15.79 -6.04 22.89
CA LYS A 259 -16.44 -6.60 24.09
C LYS A 259 -16.87 -8.06 23.90
N ALA A 260 -17.37 -8.43 22.72
CA ALA A 260 -17.70 -9.82 22.41
C ALA A 260 -16.45 -10.71 22.30
N TYR A 261 -15.39 -10.24 21.65
CA TYR A 261 -14.11 -10.94 21.54
C TYR A 261 -13.46 -11.17 22.92
N LEU A 262 -13.39 -10.14 23.76
CA LEU A 262 -12.80 -10.22 25.10
C LEU A 262 -13.50 -11.28 25.97
N ARG A 263 -14.83 -11.34 25.98
CA ARG A 263 -15.59 -12.41 26.66
C ARG A 263 -15.22 -13.83 26.21
N THR A 264 -14.69 -13.99 24.99
CA THR A 264 -14.26 -15.28 24.42
C THR A 264 -12.74 -15.51 24.46
N CYS A 265 -11.94 -14.57 25.00
CA CYS A 265 -10.49 -14.70 24.97
C CYS A 265 -9.99 -15.84 25.89
N GLY A 266 -10.63 -16.03 27.05
CA GLY A 266 -10.35 -17.13 27.97
C GLY A 266 -10.57 -18.51 27.33
N SER A 267 -11.74 -18.75 26.74
CA SER A 267 -12.04 -19.98 26.01
C SER A 267 -11.21 -20.16 24.73
N SER A 268 -10.67 -19.07 24.17
CA SER A 268 -9.68 -19.12 23.07
C SER A 268 -8.28 -19.51 23.53
N GLY A 269 -8.07 -19.70 24.84
CA GLY A 269 -6.82 -20.13 25.45
C GLY A 269 -5.91 -19.00 25.93
N TYR A 270 -6.40 -17.76 26.09
CA TYR A 270 -5.67 -16.72 26.82
C TYR A 270 -5.90 -16.84 28.33
N GLY A 271 -4.89 -16.51 29.14
CA GLY A 271 -4.97 -16.51 30.59
C GLY A 271 -3.93 -15.56 31.20
N ILE A 272 -3.95 -15.42 32.52
CA ILE A 272 -2.92 -14.72 33.30
C ILE A 272 -2.18 -15.75 34.13
N ASP A 273 -0.85 -15.69 34.17
CA ASP A 273 -0.03 -16.54 35.05
C ASP A 273 0.05 -16.00 36.48
N GLU A 274 0.63 -16.78 37.40
CA GLU A 274 0.80 -16.43 38.82
C GLU A 274 1.60 -15.12 39.04
N SER A 275 2.36 -14.69 38.03
CA SER A 275 3.15 -13.44 38.05
C SER A 275 2.47 -12.25 37.37
N GLY A 276 1.20 -12.39 36.97
CA GLY A 276 0.45 -11.33 36.30
C GLY A 276 0.85 -11.10 34.84
N ARG A 277 1.50 -12.06 34.17
CA ARG A 277 1.83 -12.00 32.75
C ARG A 277 0.75 -12.67 31.91
N LEU A 278 0.55 -12.18 30.69
CA LEU A 278 -0.40 -12.78 29.75
C LEU A 278 0.20 -14.08 29.19
N VAL A 279 -0.59 -15.16 29.18
CA VAL A 279 -0.26 -16.45 28.57
C VAL A 279 -1.27 -16.82 27.47
N HIS A 280 -0.82 -17.56 26.46
CA HIS A 280 -1.67 -18.15 25.44
C HIS A 280 -1.34 -19.64 25.27
N LYS A 281 -2.29 -20.52 25.60
CA LYS A 281 -2.15 -21.99 25.54
C LYS A 281 -0.88 -22.50 26.25
N GLY A 282 -0.62 -21.98 27.45
CA GLY A 282 0.54 -22.33 28.28
C GLY A 282 1.85 -21.63 27.92
N LYS A 283 1.86 -20.72 26.93
CA LYS A 283 3.06 -19.99 26.48
C LYS A 283 3.03 -18.54 26.91
N GLN A 284 4.17 -17.98 27.32
CA GLN A 284 4.26 -16.57 27.71
C GLN A 284 4.03 -15.67 26.48
N VAL A 285 3.08 -14.74 26.57
CA VAL A 285 2.83 -13.76 25.51
C VAL A 285 3.79 -12.59 25.67
N ILE A 286 4.68 -12.41 24.70
CA ILE A 286 5.64 -11.31 24.71
C ILE A 286 5.03 -10.11 23.99
N MET A 287 4.63 -9.11 24.77
CA MET A 287 4.00 -7.89 24.24
C MET A 287 5.05 -6.98 23.60
N SER A 288 6.12 -6.63 24.31
CA SER A 288 7.11 -5.64 23.83
C SER A 288 7.93 -6.16 22.64
N LEU A 289 7.98 -5.38 21.55
CA LEU A 289 8.84 -5.68 20.40
C LEU A 289 10.33 -5.68 20.74
N GLN A 290 10.75 -4.84 21.69
CA GLN A 290 12.13 -4.82 22.18
C GLN A 290 12.46 -6.13 22.90
N GLU A 291 11.50 -6.67 23.67
CA GLU A 291 11.62 -7.95 24.37
C GLU A 291 11.59 -9.13 23.39
N GLN A 292 10.68 -9.15 22.40
CA GLN A 292 10.65 -10.16 21.33
C GLN A 292 11.98 -10.20 20.57
N ARG A 293 12.55 -9.02 20.23
CA ARG A 293 13.85 -8.90 19.56
C ARG A 293 15.01 -9.35 20.46
N LYS A 294 14.95 -9.05 21.76
CA LYS A 294 15.95 -9.50 22.75
C LYS A 294 15.95 -11.03 22.86
N ILE A 295 14.79 -11.64 23.13
CA ILE A 295 14.62 -13.10 23.21
C ILE A 295 15.08 -13.79 21.91
N ALA A 296 14.73 -13.23 20.75
CA ALA A 296 15.18 -13.76 19.47
C ALA A 296 16.70 -13.62 19.24
N LYS A 297 17.34 -12.54 19.71
CA LYS A 297 18.81 -12.37 19.70
C LYS A 297 19.50 -13.36 20.62
N GLU A 298 19.00 -13.55 21.83
CA GLU A 298 19.56 -14.47 22.83
C GLU A 298 19.47 -15.93 22.36
N ALA A 299 18.34 -16.34 21.77
CA ALA A 299 18.19 -17.67 21.18
C ALA A 299 18.92 -17.85 19.83
N HIS A 300 19.41 -16.77 19.22
CA HIS A 300 20.31 -16.84 18.07
C HIS A 300 21.75 -17.03 18.54
N GLY A 301 22.24 -16.09 19.37
CA GLY A 301 23.50 -16.15 20.12
C GLY A 301 24.70 -16.65 19.32
N ASP A 302 25.62 -17.31 20.03
CA ASP A 302 26.81 -17.95 19.44
C ASP A 302 26.46 -19.22 18.65
N GLY A 303 25.24 -19.75 18.81
CA GLY A 303 24.79 -20.95 18.13
C GLY A 303 24.42 -20.74 16.66
N HIS A 304 24.21 -19.49 16.23
CA HIS A 304 23.86 -19.07 14.85
C HIS A 304 22.83 -19.97 14.13
N LEU A 305 21.85 -20.47 14.88
CA LEU A 305 20.94 -21.50 14.39
C LEU A 305 20.01 -20.97 13.29
N GLY A 306 19.75 -21.80 12.27
CA GLY A 306 18.86 -21.43 11.16
C GLY A 306 17.43 -21.14 11.61
N VAL A 307 16.74 -20.23 10.91
CA VAL A 307 15.45 -19.63 11.31
C VAL A 307 14.40 -20.62 11.79
N ASN A 308 14.26 -21.78 11.13
CA ASN A 308 13.27 -22.79 11.51
C ASN A 308 13.57 -23.42 12.89
N LYS A 309 14.84 -23.56 13.28
CA LYS A 309 15.25 -24.16 14.55
C LYS A 309 15.03 -23.19 15.71
N ILE A 310 15.44 -21.92 15.56
CA ILE A 310 15.15 -20.86 16.55
C ILE A 310 13.64 -20.65 16.70
N THR A 311 12.91 -20.58 15.59
CA THR A 311 11.44 -20.46 15.63
C THR A 311 10.81 -21.62 16.41
N LYS A 312 11.27 -22.87 16.21
CA LYS A 312 10.76 -24.04 16.93
C LYS A 312 11.08 -23.98 18.43
N GLN A 313 12.28 -23.55 18.79
CA GLN A 313 12.71 -23.37 20.18
C GLN A 313 11.86 -22.31 20.88
N LEU A 314 11.80 -21.09 20.34
CA LEU A 314 11.04 -20.00 20.95
C LEU A 314 9.53 -20.27 20.98
N ALA A 315 8.98 -20.94 19.95
CA ALA A 315 7.57 -21.32 19.92
C ALA A 315 7.21 -22.47 20.88
N ALA A 316 8.15 -23.04 21.63
CA ALA A 316 7.85 -23.95 22.74
C ALA A 316 7.35 -23.17 23.96
N GLU A 317 8.07 -22.09 24.32
CA GLU A 317 7.89 -21.34 25.58
C GLU A 317 7.09 -20.04 25.39
N TYR A 318 7.21 -19.40 24.22
CA TYR A 318 6.68 -18.07 23.95
C TYR A 318 5.62 -18.03 22.85
N PHE A 319 4.81 -16.98 22.88
CA PHE A 319 3.84 -16.66 21.85
C PHE A 319 3.87 -15.17 21.48
N TRP A 320 4.06 -14.90 20.19
CA TRP A 320 3.62 -13.67 19.56
C TRP A 320 3.38 -13.95 18.05
N PRO A 321 2.35 -13.35 17.44
CA PRO A 321 2.18 -13.41 15.99
C PRO A 321 3.39 -12.80 15.29
N GLY A 322 3.96 -13.55 14.34
CA GLY A 322 5.19 -13.13 13.66
C GLY A 322 6.50 -13.64 14.28
N ILE A 323 6.48 -14.54 15.28
CA ILE A 323 7.70 -15.13 15.88
C ILE A 323 8.79 -15.56 14.87
N LYS A 324 8.39 -16.21 13.78
CA LYS A 324 9.32 -16.61 12.69
C LYS A 324 9.96 -15.42 11.97
N TYR A 325 9.23 -14.31 11.82
CA TYR A 325 9.70 -13.07 11.21
C TYR A 325 10.67 -12.33 12.14
N THR A 326 10.39 -12.27 13.44
CA THR A 326 11.34 -11.74 14.43
C THR A 326 12.66 -12.52 14.42
N CYS A 327 12.62 -13.85 14.40
CA CYS A 327 13.81 -14.69 14.24
C CYS A 327 14.56 -14.42 12.93
N LEU A 328 13.83 -14.29 11.81
CA LEU A 328 14.42 -14.01 10.49
C LEU A 328 15.18 -12.68 10.49
N ASN A 329 14.58 -11.62 11.05
CA ASN A 329 15.19 -10.30 11.12
C ASN A 329 16.45 -10.29 12.00
N VAL A 330 16.46 -11.06 13.10
CA VAL A 330 17.66 -11.20 13.95
C VAL A 330 18.80 -11.88 13.20
N ILE A 331 18.53 -13.00 12.50
CA ILE A 331 19.55 -13.72 11.72
C ILE A 331 20.05 -12.85 10.55
N HIS A 332 19.14 -12.17 9.87
CA HIS A 332 19.48 -11.27 8.76
C HIS A 332 20.38 -10.12 9.21
N ASN A 333 20.16 -9.60 10.42
CA ASN A 333 20.95 -8.50 10.98
C ASN A 333 22.11 -8.99 11.86
N CYS A 334 22.52 -10.26 11.73
CA CYS A 334 23.70 -10.82 12.39
C CYS A 334 24.89 -10.84 11.42
N GLU A 335 25.97 -10.14 11.77
CA GLU A 335 27.18 -10.01 10.96
C GLU A 335 27.81 -11.37 10.63
N SER A 336 27.97 -12.26 11.62
CA SER A 336 28.51 -13.62 11.43
C SER A 336 27.72 -14.43 10.41
N CYS A 337 26.38 -14.36 10.45
CA CYS A 337 25.52 -15.04 9.49
C CYS A 337 25.60 -14.42 8.08
N GLN A 338 25.73 -13.09 8.00
CA GLN A 338 25.90 -12.39 6.72
C GLN A 338 27.26 -12.67 6.07
N VAL A 339 28.33 -12.82 6.85
CA VAL A 339 29.64 -13.25 6.36
C VAL A 339 29.56 -14.69 5.83
N ALA A 340 29.07 -15.64 6.63
CA ALA A 340 28.92 -17.03 6.23
C ALA A 340 28.05 -17.20 4.95
N MET A 341 26.98 -16.41 4.82
CA MET A 341 26.11 -16.42 3.65
C MET A 341 26.80 -15.83 2.40
N LYS A 342 27.65 -14.82 2.55
CA LYS A 342 28.47 -14.26 1.45
C LYS A 342 29.62 -15.17 1.04
N GLU A 343 30.22 -15.92 1.95
CA GLU A 343 31.29 -16.88 1.65
C GLU A 343 30.74 -18.14 0.96
N GLY A 344 29.60 -18.66 1.42
CA GLY A 344 28.91 -19.78 0.76
C GLY A 344 28.51 -19.49 -0.70
N LEU A 345 28.28 -18.22 -1.06
CA LEU A 345 28.01 -17.80 -2.44
C LEU A 345 29.26 -17.67 -3.31
N ARG A 346 30.46 -17.48 -2.73
CA ARG A 346 31.73 -17.42 -3.49
C ARG A 346 32.28 -18.80 -3.86
N GLY A 347 31.96 -19.84 -3.08
CA GLY A 347 32.37 -21.22 -3.37
C GLY A 347 31.66 -21.89 -4.57
N GLY A 348 30.73 -21.19 -5.23
CA GLY A 348 29.78 -21.76 -6.20
C GLY A 348 30.20 -21.83 -7.67
N TYR A 349 31.43 -21.45 -8.06
CA TYR A 349 31.88 -21.51 -9.46
C TYR A 349 33.37 -21.85 -9.62
N SER A 350 33.68 -23.14 -9.79
CA SER A 350 34.92 -23.62 -10.42
C SER A 350 34.73 -25.05 -10.94
N LYS A 351 34.94 -25.27 -12.24
CA LYS A 351 35.02 -26.62 -12.85
C LYS A 351 36.49 -27.03 -13.00
N GLY A 352 36.77 -28.30 -12.71
CA GLY A 352 37.57 -29.14 -13.61
C GLY A 352 39.09 -29.22 -13.40
N SER A 353 39.51 -30.42 -12.99
CA SER A 353 40.75 -31.10 -13.40
C SER A 353 42.12 -30.46 -13.16
N THR A 354 42.89 -31.09 -12.27
CA THR A 354 44.03 -31.94 -12.70
C THR A 354 44.23 -33.09 -11.70
N ALA A 355 44.75 -34.22 -12.18
CA ALA A 355 45.08 -35.36 -11.33
C ALA A 355 46.47 -35.17 -10.70
N ASN A 356 46.68 -35.74 -9.51
CA ASN A 356 47.81 -36.64 -9.35
C ASN A 356 47.55 -37.70 -8.28
N ASN A 357 48.28 -38.80 -8.45
CA ASN A 357 48.09 -40.09 -7.81
C ASN A 357 49.03 -40.23 -6.60
N GLU A 358 48.56 -40.73 -5.46
CA GLU A 358 49.40 -41.58 -4.60
C GLU A 358 48.58 -42.48 -3.67
N ASN A 359 49.23 -43.53 -3.19
CA ASN A 359 48.63 -44.83 -2.93
C ASN A 359 48.57 -45.16 -1.43
N SER A 360 47.47 -45.74 -0.93
CA SER A 360 47.53 -46.82 0.07
C SER A 360 46.18 -47.50 0.32
N SER A 361 46.26 -48.76 0.75
CA SER A 361 45.17 -49.72 0.94
C SER A 361 44.48 -49.56 2.33
N SER A 362 43.39 -50.24 2.70
CA SER A 362 43.01 -51.63 2.45
C SER A 362 41.59 -51.99 2.97
N TYR A 363 41.03 -53.12 2.51
CA TYR A 363 39.84 -53.87 3.01
C TYR A 363 38.45 -53.19 3.00
N ALA A 364 37.31 -53.89 2.92
CA ALA A 364 36.85 -55.05 2.13
C ALA A 364 35.36 -55.32 2.47
N GLY A 365 34.54 -55.86 1.55
CA GLY A 365 33.31 -56.62 1.93
C GLY A 365 31.95 -56.22 1.32
N ASN A 366 31.65 -56.77 0.14
CA ASN A 366 30.35 -56.96 -0.54
C ASN A 366 29.03 -56.98 0.29
N LYS A 367 27.92 -56.49 -0.32
CA LYS A 367 26.84 -57.35 -0.90
C LYS A 367 25.69 -56.61 -1.64
N SER A 368 25.56 -56.93 -2.94
CA SER A 368 24.35 -57.10 -3.81
C SER A 368 22.92 -56.63 -3.41
N SER A 369 22.32 -55.76 -4.27
CA SER A 369 21.05 -55.84 -5.08
C SER A 369 19.74 -56.50 -4.55
N PRO A 370 18.53 -56.30 -5.15
CA PRO A 370 18.14 -55.52 -6.37
C PRO A 370 16.85 -54.61 -6.26
N ASN A 371 16.49 -54.00 -7.41
CA ASN A 371 15.21 -53.32 -7.80
C ASN A 371 13.99 -54.31 -7.87
N PRO A 372 12.72 -53.93 -8.25
CA PRO A 372 12.22 -52.79 -9.06
C PRO A 372 11.05 -52.03 -8.34
N CYS A 373 10.08 -51.28 -8.91
CA CYS A 373 9.57 -50.92 -10.28
C CYS A 373 9.11 -49.44 -10.27
N ALA A 374 9.12 -48.65 -11.36
CA ALA A 374 8.22 -48.56 -12.53
C ALA A 374 6.74 -48.17 -12.22
N ASP A 375 6.30 -46.98 -12.66
CA ASP A 375 5.58 -46.89 -13.94
C ASP A 375 5.68 -45.49 -14.59
N GLU A 376 5.56 -45.41 -15.92
CA GLU A 376 5.67 -44.19 -16.72
C GLU A 376 4.30 -43.74 -17.26
N THR A 377 4.09 -42.43 -17.46
CA THR A 377 3.44 -41.94 -18.68
C THR A 377 4.09 -40.64 -19.15
N ASN A 378 4.58 -40.65 -20.38
CA ASN A 378 5.32 -39.57 -21.02
C ASN A 378 4.58 -39.17 -22.31
N ILE A 379 4.30 -37.88 -22.51
CA ILE A 379 3.81 -37.36 -23.79
C ILE A 379 4.80 -36.32 -24.32
N LYS A 380 5.53 -36.71 -25.37
CA LYS A 380 6.34 -35.84 -26.21
C LYS A 380 5.47 -34.82 -26.95
N LEU A 381 6.07 -33.67 -27.29
CA LEU A 381 6.24 -33.25 -28.70
C LEU A 381 7.38 -32.23 -28.83
N GLN A 382 7.85 -31.99 -30.05
CA GLN A 382 9.22 -31.51 -30.37
C GLN A 382 9.33 -30.03 -30.79
N PRO A 383 10.56 -29.47 -30.87
CA PRO A 383 10.80 -28.03 -31.07
C PRO A 383 11.15 -27.62 -32.52
N VAL A 384 10.65 -26.46 -32.96
CA VAL A 384 10.96 -25.76 -34.23
C VAL A 384 10.57 -24.27 -34.04
N SER A 385 11.20 -23.22 -34.54
CA SER A 385 12.58 -22.95 -35.01
C SER A 385 12.87 -21.45 -34.90
N ARG A 386 14.16 -21.08 -34.87
CA ARG A 386 14.64 -19.69 -34.94
C ARG A 386 14.47 -19.12 -36.36
N ALA A 387 13.91 -17.92 -36.50
CA ALA A 387 13.89 -17.16 -37.75
C ALA A 387 14.51 -15.76 -37.54
N THR A 388 15.16 -15.24 -38.58
CA THR A 388 16.07 -14.09 -38.55
C THR A 388 15.44 -12.74 -38.88
N GLN A 389 16.23 -11.69 -38.63
CA GLN A 389 16.01 -10.29 -38.96
C GLN A 389 15.47 -10.04 -40.38
N THR A 390 14.66 -9.00 -40.52
CA THR A 390 14.72 -8.06 -41.66
C THR A 390 14.57 -6.64 -41.14
N ASP A 391 15.61 -5.82 -41.29
CA ASP A 391 15.54 -4.37 -41.14
C ASP A 391 14.62 -3.76 -42.20
N PHE A 392 13.85 -2.71 -41.87
CA PHE A 392 13.44 -1.68 -42.84
C PHE A 392 13.04 -0.37 -42.17
N ALA A 393 13.95 0.60 -42.28
CA ALA A 393 13.72 2.05 -42.34
C ALA A 393 14.84 2.60 -43.26
N PRO A 394 14.84 3.87 -43.72
CA PRO A 394 13.84 4.93 -43.56
C PRO A 394 13.40 5.59 -44.90
N THR A 395 12.40 6.47 -44.90
CA THR A 395 12.41 7.65 -45.80
C THR A 395 11.52 8.78 -45.27
N SER A 396 11.76 10.00 -45.75
CA SER A 396 11.36 11.27 -45.15
C SER A 396 10.69 12.22 -46.16
N GLN A 397 9.83 13.12 -45.64
CA GLN A 397 9.49 14.46 -46.16
C GLN A 397 8.77 14.60 -47.53
N HIS A 398 7.60 15.26 -47.52
CA HIS A 398 7.32 16.42 -48.37
C HIS A 398 6.18 17.32 -47.81
N GLN A 399 6.50 18.62 -47.66
CA GLN A 399 5.74 19.84 -48.02
C GLN A 399 4.19 19.87 -48.02
N GLN A 400 3.54 20.78 -47.26
CA GLN A 400 3.38 22.26 -47.40
C GLN A 400 2.27 22.71 -48.38
N GLN A 401 1.20 23.31 -47.82
CA GLN A 401 0.48 24.57 -48.20
C GLN A 401 -0.89 24.55 -47.48
N LEU A 402 -1.21 25.47 -46.56
CA LEU A 402 -1.60 26.89 -46.74
C LEU A 402 -2.95 27.11 -47.47
N ALA A 403 -3.98 27.43 -46.69
CA ALA A 403 -5.04 28.37 -47.08
C ALA A 403 -5.65 29.00 -45.81
N ALA A 404 -5.73 30.32 -45.77
CA ALA A 404 -6.43 31.11 -44.75
C ALA A 404 -7.20 32.23 -45.44
N SER A 405 -8.45 32.45 -45.01
CA SER A 405 -9.31 33.63 -45.28
C SER A 405 -10.67 33.31 -44.63
N ASP A 406 -11.04 33.93 -43.51
CA ASP A 406 -11.58 35.30 -43.38
C ASP A 406 -13.09 35.39 -43.60
N ALA A 407 -13.80 35.79 -42.53
CA ALA A 407 -14.99 36.64 -42.57
C ALA A 407 -15.29 37.15 -41.15
N GLN A 408 -14.78 38.34 -40.82
CA GLN A 408 -15.33 39.19 -39.75
C GLN A 408 -16.49 40.02 -40.34
N ASP A 409 -17.50 40.32 -39.51
CA ASP A 409 -18.13 41.65 -39.33
C ASP A 409 -19.51 41.49 -38.67
N LEU A 410 -19.66 41.91 -37.40
CA LEU A 410 -20.03 43.26 -36.92
C LEU A 410 -21.56 43.43 -36.76
N VAL A 411 -21.99 43.79 -35.53
CA VAL A 411 -22.81 44.98 -35.22
C VAL A 411 -22.98 45.11 -33.70
N GLN A 412 -22.74 46.33 -33.21
CA GLN A 412 -23.03 46.92 -31.90
C GLN A 412 -23.42 48.40 -32.16
N PRO A 413 -23.77 49.25 -31.18
CA PRO A 413 -24.68 49.07 -30.05
C PRO A 413 -25.63 50.30 -29.87
N SER A 414 -26.59 50.24 -28.94
CA SER A 414 -27.24 51.42 -28.34
C SER A 414 -28.04 51.03 -27.08
N ARG A 415 -28.44 51.91 -26.14
CA ARG A 415 -27.86 53.06 -25.42
C ARG A 415 -29.00 53.57 -24.48
N GLY A 416 -28.71 54.01 -23.26
CA GLY A 416 -29.69 54.63 -22.32
C GLY A 416 -29.84 53.82 -21.02
N ALA A 417 -29.19 54.11 -19.89
CA ALA A 417 -28.88 55.35 -19.17
C ALA A 417 -30.05 55.96 -18.37
N GLN A 418 -30.00 55.85 -17.03
CA GLN A 418 -30.15 57.00 -16.11
C GLN A 418 -29.63 56.67 -14.70
N SER A 419 -29.44 57.70 -13.88
CA SER A 419 -28.65 57.73 -12.63
C SER A 419 -29.31 58.65 -11.61
N LEU A 420 -29.13 58.41 -10.30
CA LEU A 420 -29.26 59.33 -9.14
C LEU A 420 -28.81 58.53 -7.88
N LYS A 421 -27.65 58.74 -7.24
CA LYS A 421 -27.15 59.82 -6.35
C LYS A 421 -27.65 59.82 -4.88
N ALA A 422 -26.65 59.75 -3.98
CA ALA A 422 -26.49 60.43 -2.68
C ALA A 422 -26.99 59.79 -1.34
N SER A 423 -26.07 59.81 -0.36
CA SER A 423 -26.19 59.51 1.10
C SER A 423 -26.47 60.80 1.90
N PRO A 424 -26.16 60.96 3.22
CA PRO A 424 -26.20 60.08 4.42
C PRO A 424 -26.89 60.76 5.66
N LYS A 425 -26.94 60.06 6.83
CA LYS A 425 -27.00 60.51 8.26
C LYS A 425 -27.92 59.58 9.10
N ALA A 426 -27.97 59.58 10.44
CA ALA A 426 -26.99 59.70 11.54
C ALA A 426 -27.79 59.67 12.87
N GLU A 427 -27.29 58.99 13.92
CA GLU A 427 -27.71 59.09 15.35
C GLU A 427 -29.21 58.76 15.67
N ASN A 428 -29.57 58.09 16.77
CA ASN A 428 -29.29 58.53 18.15
C ASN A 428 -29.53 57.44 19.23
N LEU A 429 -28.99 57.75 20.40
CA LEU A 429 -29.03 57.10 21.73
C LEU A 429 -30.31 56.38 22.18
N GLY A 430 -30.11 55.35 23.01
CA GLY A 430 -31.13 54.71 23.85
C GLY A 430 -30.51 53.93 25.02
N GLN A 431 -30.02 54.65 26.04
CA GLN A 431 -29.52 54.03 27.29
C GLN A 431 -30.67 53.60 28.21
N SER A 432 -30.55 52.44 28.86
CA SER A 432 -30.98 52.30 30.26
C SER A 432 -30.12 51.25 30.97
N ALA A 433 -29.73 51.53 32.21
CA ALA A 433 -28.81 50.72 32.98
C ALA A 433 -29.40 50.33 34.35
N GLY A 434 -28.94 49.19 34.87
CA GLY A 434 -28.60 49.11 36.30
C GLY A 434 -29.55 48.38 37.26
N ARG A 435 -29.13 47.19 37.69
CA ARG A 435 -28.94 46.73 39.10
C ARG A 435 -28.45 45.27 39.04
N LYS A 436 -27.24 44.89 39.46
CA LYS A 436 -26.52 44.97 40.75
C LYS A 436 -27.12 44.16 41.91
N ASN A 437 -26.42 43.05 42.19
CA ASN A 437 -25.91 42.58 43.49
C ASN A 437 -26.76 41.67 44.41
N GLY A 438 -26.07 40.60 44.86
CA GLY A 438 -26.23 39.94 46.17
C GLY A 438 -27.08 38.68 46.20
N THR A 439 -26.77 37.63 46.95
CA THR A 439 -25.50 37.21 47.63
C THR A 439 -25.67 35.75 48.11
N ASP A 440 -24.56 35.07 48.34
CA ASP A 440 -24.31 33.81 49.08
C ASP A 440 -25.43 33.10 49.86
N GLY A 441 -25.32 31.76 49.89
CA GLY A 441 -25.44 31.01 51.15
C GLY A 441 -26.38 29.81 51.20
N SER A 442 -25.87 28.63 50.85
CA SER A 442 -25.96 27.34 51.60
C SER A 442 -25.27 26.22 50.82
#